data_AF-L1IVT9-F1
#
_entry.id   AF-L1IVT9-F1
#
_cell.length_a   1.000
_cell.length_b   1.000
_cell.length_c   1.000
_cell.angle_alpha   90.00
_cell.angle_beta   90.00
_cell.angle_gamma   90.00
#
_symmetry.space_group_name_H-M   'P 1'
#
loop_
_entity.id
_entity.type
_entity.pdbx_description
1 polymer ?
#
loop_
_entity_poly.entity_id
_entity_poly.type
_entity_poly.pdbx_seq_one_letter_code
_entity_poly.pdbx_strand_id
1 'polypeptide(L)'
;MSYKIKTEVIDEKSGYSIDIVIRSGEGVDEEHPIAVEVDGPGHYMRPGLRELVGGTKMKTRHLCRLGWKVVAIPYWEWNEARDAGEEERYLSQRIAAAASSP
;
A
#
# COMPACT_ATOMS: atom_id res chain seq x y z
N MET A 1 6.97 17.01 10.44
CA MET A 1 6.05 15.93 10.88
C MET A 1 6.78 14.61 10.81
N SER A 2 6.63 13.71 11.80
CA SER A 2 7.24 12.37 11.77
C SER A 2 6.16 11.31 11.57
N TYR A 3 6.27 10.51 10.52
CA TYR A 3 5.40 9.35 10.29
C TYR A 3 5.81 8.20 11.21
N LYS A 4 4.83 7.52 11.84
CA LYS A 4 5.11 6.27 12.56
C LYS A 4 4.98 5.09 11.60
N ILE A 5 6.13 4.65 11.07
CA ILE A 5 6.26 3.60 10.06
C ILE A 5 6.73 2.30 10.71
N LYS A 6 6.14 1.18 10.33
CA LYS A 6 6.61 -0.18 10.62
C LYS A 6 6.57 -1.02 9.34
N THR A 7 7.44 -2.00 9.21
CA THR A 7 7.48 -2.93 8.07
C THR A 7 7.11 -4.35 8.51
N GLU A 8 6.61 -5.16 7.58
CA GLU A 8 6.30 -6.58 7.80
C GLU A 8 5.44 -6.83 9.04
N VAL A 9 4.34 -6.10 9.15
CA VAL A 9 3.44 -6.14 10.30
C VAL A 9 2.37 -7.20 10.07
N ILE A 10 2.26 -8.17 10.98
CA ILE A 10 1.12 -9.10 10.98
C ILE A 10 -0.11 -8.37 11.53
N ASP A 11 -1.16 -8.25 10.71
CA ASP A 11 -2.45 -7.76 11.17
C ASP A 11 -3.14 -8.83 12.03
N GLU A 12 -3.35 -8.54 13.31
CA GLU A 12 -3.88 -9.51 14.28
C GLU A 12 -5.30 -10.00 13.94
N LYS A 13 -6.09 -9.21 13.20
CA LYS A 13 -7.47 -9.56 12.84
C LYS A 13 -7.53 -10.52 11.64
N SER A 14 -6.69 -10.31 10.63
CA SER A 14 -6.71 -11.10 9.39
C SER A 14 -5.60 -12.16 9.30
N GLY A 15 -4.51 -12.00 10.04
CA GLY A 15 -3.29 -12.81 9.92
C GLY A 15 -2.43 -12.47 8.70
N TYR A 16 -2.78 -11.47 7.90
CA TYR A 16 -1.95 -11.03 6.79
C TYR A 16 -0.68 -10.33 7.26
N SER A 17 0.46 -10.59 6.62
CA SER A 17 1.62 -9.67 6.68
C SER A 17 1.33 -8.46 5.80
N ILE A 18 1.43 -7.26 6.35
CA ILE A 18 1.36 -5.99 5.63
C ILE A 18 2.78 -5.47 5.49
N ASP A 19 3.18 -5.16 4.25
CA ASP A 19 4.59 -4.82 3.95
C ASP A 19 5.04 -3.56 4.69
N ILE A 20 4.21 -2.51 4.69
CA ILE A 20 4.47 -1.28 5.44
C ILE A 20 3.16 -0.74 6.04
N VAL A 21 3.22 -0.37 7.31
CA VAL A 21 2.13 0.26 8.05
C VAL A 21 2.50 1.67 8.46
N ILE A 22 1.61 2.63 8.19
CA ILE A 22 1.70 4.01 8.65
C ILE A 22 0.55 4.27 9.62
N ARG A 23 0.85 4.44 10.91
CA ARG A 23 -0.17 4.60 11.97
C ARG A 23 -0.48 6.03 12.36
N SER A 24 0.43 6.96 12.07
CA SER A 24 0.24 8.37 12.35
C SER A 24 1.10 9.19 11.41
N GLY A 25 0.65 10.40 11.12
CA GLY A 25 1.25 11.30 10.16
C GLY A 25 0.24 12.36 9.75
N GLU A 26 0.62 13.25 8.85
CA GLU A 26 -0.30 14.25 8.31
C GLU A 26 -1.46 13.56 7.57
N GLY A 27 -2.70 13.85 7.99
CA GLY A 27 -3.92 13.28 7.40
C GLY A 27 -4.18 11.80 7.70
N VAL A 28 -3.35 11.13 8.51
CA VAL A 28 -3.55 9.71 8.87
C VAL A 28 -4.46 9.60 10.08
N ASP A 29 -5.56 8.88 9.93
CA ASP A 29 -6.50 8.53 11.00
C ASP A 29 -5.97 7.31 11.79
N GLU A 30 -5.97 7.39 13.12
CA GLU A 30 -5.52 6.30 13.99
C GLU A 30 -6.48 5.10 13.94
N GLU A 31 -7.78 5.33 13.67
CA GLU A 31 -8.77 4.26 13.50
C GLU A 31 -8.64 3.54 12.16
N HIS A 32 -8.17 4.26 11.14
CA HIS A 32 -8.02 3.78 9.76
C HIS A 32 -6.57 3.96 9.27
N PRO A 33 -5.60 3.21 9.82
CA PRO A 33 -4.21 3.30 9.43
C PRO A 33 -3.99 2.92 7.96
N ILE A 34 -2.88 3.42 7.39
CA ILE A 34 -2.53 3.13 5.99
C ILE A 34 -1.69 1.84 5.93
N ALA A 35 -2.10 0.93 5.05
CA ALA A 35 -1.36 -0.27 4.66
C ALA A 35 -0.77 -0.03 3.27
N VAL A 36 0.56 0.00 3.14
CA VAL A 36 1.22 0.07 1.84
C VAL A 36 1.66 -1.35 1.45
N GLU A 37 1.26 -1.78 0.26
CA GLU A 37 1.50 -3.10 -0.31
C GLU A 37 2.42 -2.96 -1.53
N VAL A 38 3.58 -3.64 -1.52
CA VAL A 38 4.58 -3.58 -2.59
C VAL A 38 4.32 -4.70 -3.58
N ASP A 39 3.64 -4.36 -4.67
CA ASP A 39 3.18 -5.33 -5.65
C ASP A 39 4.24 -5.63 -6.71
N GLY A 40 5.07 -6.63 -6.42
CA GLY A 40 6.05 -7.18 -7.35
C GLY A 40 5.41 -7.92 -8.54
N PRO A 41 6.19 -8.30 -9.58
CA PRO A 41 5.67 -8.98 -10.77
C PRO A 41 4.86 -10.25 -10.49
N GLY A 42 5.18 -10.98 -9.41
CA GLY A 42 4.47 -12.20 -9.00
C GLY A 42 3.05 -11.97 -8.48
N HIS A 43 2.66 -10.72 -8.18
CA HIS A 43 1.28 -10.38 -7.78
C HIS A 43 0.35 -10.18 -8.98
N TYR A 44 0.87 -10.34 -10.21
CA TYR A 44 0.12 -10.15 -11.45
C TYR A 44 0.05 -11.43 -12.26
N MET A 45 -1.05 -11.60 -13.00
CA MET A 45 -1.38 -12.83 -13.70
C MET A 45 -0.30 -13.26 -14.71
N ARG A 46 0.22 -12.33 -15.52
CA ARG A 46 1.26 -12.57 -16.53
C ARG A 46 2.04 -11.28 -16.81
N PRO A 47 3.31 -11.36 -17.28
CA PRO A 47 4.06 -10.18 -17.70
C PRO A 47 3.28 -9.35 -18.73
N GLY A 48 3.23 -8.02 -18.53
CA GLY A 48 2.50 -7.09 -19.40
C GLY A 48 1.00 -7.00 -19.15
N LEU A 49 0.41 -7.95 -18.42
CA LEU A 49 -0.98 -7.88 -17.96
C LEU A 49 -1.01 -7.35 -16.52
N ARG A 50 -1.42 -6.09 -16.34
CA ARG A 50 -1.52 -5.39 -15.05
C ARG A 50 -2.69 -5.87 -14.17
N GLU A 51 -3.14 -7.11 -14.36
CA GLU A 51 -4.22 -7.71 -13.59
C GLU A 51 -3.68 -8.50 -12.39
N LEU A 52 -4.12 -8.13 -11.18
CA LEU A 52 -3.74 -8.81 -9.95
C LEU A 52 -4.24 -10.26 -9.90
N VAL A 53 -3.44 -11.14 -9.29
CA VAL A 53 -3.85 -12.50 -8.95
C VAL A 53 -4.94 -12.50 -7.88
N GLY A 54 -5.70 -13.60 -7.80
CA GLY A 54 -6.82 -13.73 -6.87
C GLY A 54 -6.43 -13.54 -5.39
N GLY A 55 -5.24 -14.01 -4.99
CA GLY A 55 -4.71 -13.84 -3.64
C GLY A 55 -4.53 -12.37 -3.26
N THR A 56 -3.85 -11.59 -4.10
CA THR A 56 -3.65 -10.15 -3.85
C THR A 56 -4.97 -9.39 -3.86
N LYS A 57 -5.87 -9.65 -4.83
CA LYS A 57 -7.22 -9.07 -4.85
C LYS A 57 -8.00 -9.37 -3.57
N MET A 58 -7.91 -10.60 -3.05
CA MET A 58 -8.59 -10.99 -1.81
C MET A 58 -8.01 -10.27 -0.60
N LYS A 59 -6.67 -10.26 -0.46
CA LYS A 59 -5.97 -9.55 0.62
C LYS A 59 -6.37 -8.07 0.66
N THR A 60 -6.30 -7.36 -0.46
CA THR A 60 -6.70 -5.94 -0.55
C THR A 60 -8.14 -5.73 -0.09
N ARG A 61 -9.09 -6.54 -0.58
CA ARG A 61 -10.50 -6.43 -0.17
C ARG A 61 -10.71 -6.65 1.32
N HIS A 62 -10.04 -7.65 1.90
CA HIS A 62 -10.13 -7.94 3.33
C HIS A 62 -9.56 -6.81 4.18
N LEU A 63 -8.37 -6.32 3.85
CA LEU A 63 -7.74 -5.21 4.56
C LEU A 63 -8.63 -3.96 4.52
N CYS A 64 -9.13 -3.58 3.35
CA CYS A 64 -10.08 -2.47 3.23
C CYS A 64 -11.33 -2.68 4.10
N ARG A 65 -11.89 -3.90 4.11
CA ARG A 65 -13.09 -4.20 4.92
C ARG A 65 -12.83 -4.16 6.43
N LEU A 66 -11.59 -4.34 6.85
CA LEU A 66 -11.12 -4.29 8.24
C LEU A 66 -10.71 -2.86 8.69
N GLY A 67 -10.86 -1.86 7.82
CA GLY A 67 -10.60 -0.45 8.13
C GLY A 67 -9.24 0.07 7.66
N TRP A 68 -8.45 -0.75 6.94
CA TRP A 68 -7.19 -0.27 6.39
C TRP A 68 -7.40 0.61 5.16
N LYS A 69 -6.70 1.74 5.11
CA LYS A 69 -6.54 2.51 3.87
C LYS A 69 -5.40 1.90 3.06
N VAL A 70 -5.72 1.07 2.07
CA VAL A 70 -4.71 0.30 1.32
C VAL A 70 -4.13 1.10 0.16
N VAL A 71 -2.82 1.22 0.11
CA VAL A 71 -2.03 1.79 -0.99
C VAL A 71 -1.22 0.68 -1.63
N ALA A 72 -1.65 0.21 -2.80
CA ALA A 72 -0.81 -0.67 -3.62
C ALA A 72 0.32 0.15 -4.27
N ILE A 73 1.52 -0.41 -4.39
CA ILE A 73 2.67 0.14 -5.12
C ILE A 73 3.07 -0.86 -6.21
N PRO A 74 2.49 -0.76 -7.42
CA PRO A 74 2.82 -1.65 -8.52
C PRO A 74 4.26 -1.47 -8.98
N TYR A 75 4.96 -2.58 -9.22
CA TYR A 75 6.38 -2.55 -9.60
C TYR A 75 6.68 -1.69 -10.84
N TRP A 76 5.76 -1.59 -11.81
CA TRP A 76 5.97 -0.77 -13.01
C TRP A 76 5.89 0.72 -12.72
N GLU A 77 4.94 1.17 -11.90
CA GLU A 77 4.83 2.58 -11.50
C GLU A 77 6.03 2.98 -10.64
N TRP A 78 6.45 2.08 -9.75
CA TRP A 78 7.66 2.29 -8.95
C TRP A 78 8.91 2.41 -9.83
N ASN A 79 9.06 1.54 -10.83
CA ASN A 79 10.17 1.61 -11.77
C ASN A 79 10.13 2.92 -12.58
N GLU A 80 8.97 3.32 -13.09
CA GLU A 80 8.79 4.59 -13.81
C GLU A 80 9.19 5.80 -12.93
N ALA A 81 8.75 5.81 -11.67
CA ALA A 81 9.11 6.87 -10.71
C ALA A 81 10.61 6.87 -10.39
N ARG A 82 11.21 5.69 -10.19
CA ARG A 82 12.66 5.56 -9.92
C ARG A 82 13.51 6.00 -11.10
N ASP A 83 13.11 5.61 -12.32
CA ASP A 83 13.85 5.96 -13.53
C ASP A 83 13.78 7.49 -13.78
N ALA A 84 12.74 8.16 -13.30
CA ALA A 84 12.60 9.61 -13.31
C ALA A 84 13.25 10.34 -12.12
N GLY A 85 13.68 9.62 -11.07
CA GLY A 85 14.15 10.22 -9.81
C GLY A 85 13.04 10.92 -9.01
N GLU A 86 11.80 10.43 -9.10
CA GLU A 86 10.59 11.03 -8.52
C GLU A 86 9.94 10.14 -7.44
N GLU A 87 10.70 9.23 -6.83
CA GLU A 87 10.21 8.24 -5.88
C GLU A 87 9.48 8.87 -4.69
N GLU A 88 10.07 9.93 -4.10
CA GLU A 88 9.48 10.62 -2.96
C GLU A 88 8.16 11.29 -3.33
N ARG A 89 8.09 11.92 -4.50
CA ARG A 89 6.86 12.56 -4.99
C ARG A 89 5.77 11.51 -5.23
N TYR A 90 6.13 10.40 -5.87
CA TYR A 90 5.23 9.30 -6.14
C TYR A 90 4.64 8.72 -4.84
N LEU A 91 5.47 8.38 -3.85
CA LEU A 91 5.00 7.85 -2.57
C LEU A 91 4.15 8.87 -1.81
N SER A 92 4.59 10.13 -1.75
CA SER A 92 3.88 11.19 -1.04
C SER A 92 2.47 11.42 -1.60
N GLN A 93 2.33 11.43 -2.93
CA GLN A 93 1.02 11.58 -3.58
C GLN A 93 0.09 10.38 -3.29
N ARG A 94 0.61 9.15 -3.36
CA ARG A 94 -0.17 7.93 -3.06
C ARG A 94 -0.65 7.93 -1.60
N ILE A 95 0.24 8.25 -0.66
CA ILE A 95 -0.05 8.27 0.77
C ILE A 95 -1.04 9.40 1.10
N ALA A 96 -0.85 10.61 0.56
CA ALA A 96 -1.75 11.74 0.78
C ALA A 96 -3.17 11.49 0.24
N ALA A 97 -3.28 10.83 -0.92
CA ALA A 97 -4.56 10.44 -1.49
C ALA A 97 -5.30 9.43 -0.60
N ALA A 98 -4.59 8.44 -0.06
CA ALA A 98 -5.17 7.48 0.88
C ALA A 98 -5.57 8.15 2.20
N ALA A 99 -4.70 8.99 2.78
CA ALA A 99 -4.97 9.76 3.99
C ALA A 99 -6.28 10.57 3.88
N SER A 100 -6.51 11.19 2.72
CA SER A 100 -7.67 12.05 2.45
C SER A 100 -8.95 11.29 2.04
N SER A 101 -8.89 9.97 1.87
CA SER A 101 -10.05 9.17 1.49
C SER A 101 -10.98 8.95 2.70
N PRO A 102 -12.32 9.04 2.52
CA PRO A 102 -13.30 8.87 3.60
C PRO A 102 -13.37 7.44 4.15
#